data_AF-A0A392NMI6-F1
#
_entry.id   AF-A0A392NMI6-F1
#
_cell.length_a   1.000
_cell.length_b   1.000
_cell.length_c   1.000
_cell.angle_alpha   90.00
_cell.angle_beta   90.00
_cell.angle_gamma   90.00
#
_symmetry.space_group_name_H-M   'P 1'
#
loop_
_entity.id
_entity.type
_entity.pdbx_description
1 polymer ?
#
loop_
_entity_poly.entity_id
_entity_poly.type
_entity_poly.pdbx_seq_one_letter_code
_entity_poly.pdbx_strand_id
1 'polypeptide(L)'
;MQEEEDPAKFHQSLEGIFFRKYDLEEGKVMRMPDIRDNNPKRYFLPQSNVKNLPFSTSKKNEVKLLFKAATNSTFENMLMLSLTECEETVKGEVRKCVASIEDMVNFARTMLGKNIVVATTNNSQGWKNDVLIGQVNVTENTINNVVCHQELYPYLMYLCHYVPQSRAYRVEISHPRTKKIINQGIAACHLDTSNWNPEHLAFKVLGGSPSQFEICHWLMVNEFLWVGV
;
A
#
# COMPACT_ATOMS: atom_id res chain seq x y z
N MET A 1 25.00 5.64 -17.94
CA MET A 1 23.73 5.57 -18.69
C MET A 1 22.63 5.48 -17.66
N GLN A 2 21.87 6.57 -17.51
CA GLN A 2 20.65 6.59 -16.72
C GLN A 2 19.64 5.72 -17.47
N GLU A 3 19.20 4.61 -16.89
CA GLU A 3 17.88 4.11 -17.22
C GLU A 3 16.91 5.03 -16.47
N GLU A 4 16.39 6.05 -17.18
CA GLU A 4 15.11 6.63 -16.79
C GLU A 4 14.11 5.47 -16.69
N GLU A 5 13.49 5.29 -15.52
CA GLU A 5 12.34 4.41 -15.44
C GLU A 5 11.28 4.96 -16.38
N ASP A 6 11.04 4.22 -17.47
CA ASP A 6 10.03 4.51 -18.46
C ASP A 6 8.69 4.77 -17.76
N PRO A 7 8.11 5.98 -17.88
CA PRO A 7 6.80 6.29 -17.31
C PRO A 7 5.73 5.27 -17.72
N ALA A 8 5.84 4.66 -18.91
CA ALA A 8 4.92 3.61 -19.34
C ALA A 8 5.09 2.31 -18.52
N LYS A 9 6.31 1.96 -18.07
CA LYS A 9 6.55 0.79 -17.20
C LYS A 9 6.05 1.02 -15.76
N PHE A 10 6.16 2.24 -15.23
CA PHE A 10 5.58 2.62 -13.95
C PHE A 10 4.04 2.64 -14.00
N HIS A 11 3.45 3.15 -15.09
CA HIS A 11 2.00 3.04 -15.30
C HIS A 11 1.54 1.57 -15.48
N GLN A 12 2.35 0.72 -16.10
CA GLN A 12 2.06 -0.71 -16.29
C GLN A 12 2.24 -1.56 -15.00
N SER A 13 3.01 -1.09 -14.01
CA SER A 13 3.12 -1.77 -12.71
C SER A 13 1.95 -1.46 -11.77
N LEU A 14 1.27 -0.32 -11.97
CA LEU A 14 0.12 0.13 -11.18
C LEU A 14 -1.23 -0.09 -11.90
N GLU A 15 -1.20 -0.54 -13.15
CA GLU A 15 -2.40 -0.87 -13.94
C GLU A 15 -3.23 -1.96 -13.23
N GLY A 16 -4.49 -1.65 -12.95
CA GLY A 16 -5.41 -2.54 -12.24
C GLY A 16 -5.24 -2.59 -10.72
N ILE A 17 -4.35 -1.78 -10.12
CA ILE A 17 -4.29 -1.64 -8.66
C ILE A 17 -5.57 -0.99 -8.14
N PHE A 18 -6.00 0.12 -8.75
CA PHE A 18 -7.24 0.78 -8.42
C PHE A 18 -8.41 0.22 -9.24
N PHE A 19 -9.56 0.05 -8.60
CA PHE A 19 -10.80 -0.43 -9.21
C PHE A 19 -12.03 0.12 -8.46
N ARG A 20 -13.22 -0.10 -9.01
CA ARG A 20 -14.47 0.39 -8.43
C ARG A 20 -15.11 -0.67 -7.53
N LYS A 21 -15.86 -0.28 -6.50
CA LYS A 21 -16.42 -1.27 -5.57
C LYS A 21 -17.37 -2.25 -6.24
N TYR A 22 -18.05 -1.82 -7.30
CA TYR A 22 -18.92 -2.71 -8.07
C TYR A 22 -18.13 -3.83 -8.75
N ASP A 23 -16.85 -3.66 -9.11
CA ASP A 23 -16.05 -4.75 -9.70
C ASP A 23 -15.79 -5.87 -8.69
N LEU A 24 -15.72 -5.52 -7.40
CA LEU A 24 -15.49 -6.43 -6.28
C LEU A 24 -16.78 -7.11 -5.81
N GLU A 25 -17.38 -7.90 -6.69
CA GLU A 25 -18.60 -8.67 -6.45
C GLU A 25 -18.41 -10.12 -6.89
N GLU A 26 -18.95 -11.06 -6.10
CA GLU A 26 -18.88 -12.49 -6.38
C GLU A 26 -19.42 -12.81 -7.79
N GLY A 27 -18.67 -13.63 -8.53
CA GLY A 27 -18.99 -14.04 -9.89
C GLY A 27 -18.40 -13.13 -10.99
N LYS A 28 -17.87 -11.94 -10.64
CA LYS A 28 -17.22 -11.07 -11.63
C LYS A 28 -15.82 -11.56 -11.99
N VAL A 29 -15.41 -11.29 -13.23
CA VAL A 29 -14.04 -11.52 -13.69
C VAL A 29 -13.30 -10.18 -13.67
N MET A 30 -12.15 -10.16 -13.02
CA MET A 30 -11.29 -8.98 -12.90
C MET A 30 -9.88 -9.29 -13.36
N ARG A 31 -9.23 -8.30 -13.97
CA ARG A 31 -7.80 -8.33 -14.28
C ARG A 31 -7.01 -7.99 -13.01
N MET A 32 -6.21 -8.92 -12.49
CA MET A 32 -5.38 -8.64 -11.31
C MET A 32 -4.12 -7.84 -11.67
N PRO A 33 -3.70 -6.88 -10.83
CA PRO A 33 -2.42 -6.20 -10.96
C PRO A 33 -1.24 -7.13 -10.59
N ASP A 34 -0.02 -6.60 -10.64
CA ASP A 34 1.13 -7.26 -10.06
C ASP A 34 1.13 -7.09 -8.53
N ILE A 35 0.67 -8.09 -7.80
CA ILE A 35 0.61 -8.10 -6.33
C ILE A 35 1.83 -8.76 -5.68
N ARG A 36 2.88 -9.06 -6.45
CA ARG A 36 4.10 -9.68 -5.92
C ARG A 36 4.94 -8.65 -5.19
N ASP A 37 5.57 -9.06 -4.09
CA ASP A 37 6.64 -8.28 -3.49
C ASP A 37 7.91 -8.41 -4.35
N ASN A 38 8.16 -7.37 -5.16
CA ASN A 38 9.34 -7.29 -6.02
C ASN A 38 10.52 -6.58 -5.34
N ASN A 39 10.37 -6.18 -4.07
CA ASN A 39 11.45 -5.52 -3.35
C ASN A 39 12.57 -6.48 -2.96
N PRO A 40 13.81 -5.98 -2.82
CA PRO A 40 14.88 -6.75 -2.19
C PRO A 40 14.48 -7.17 -0.77
N LYS A 41 14.89 -8.38 -0.37
CA LYS A 41 14.68 -8.87 0.99
C LYS A 41 15.39 -7.95 1.99
N ARG A 42 14.63 -7.45 2.95
CA ARG A 42 15.08 -6.57 4.03
C ARG A 42 14.46 -7.01 5.35
N TYR A 43 15.00 -6.51 6.44
CA TYR A 43 14.55 -6.83 7.79
C TYR A 43 14.27 -5.55 8.56
N PHE A 44 13.34 -5.63 9.51
CA PHE A 44 13.16 -4.58 10.49
C PHE A 44 14.44 -4.43 11.29
N LEU A 45 14.78 -3.18 11.62
CA LEU A 45 15.86 -2.90 12.55
C LEU A 45 15.31 -2.90 13.97
N PRO A 46 16.10 -3.30 14.98
CA PRO A 46 15.72 -3.09 16.37
C PRO A 46 15.33 -1.63 16.61
N GLN A 47 14.25 -1.39 17.35
CA GLN A 47 13.73 -0.04 17.57
C GLN A 47 14.78 0.91 18.19
N SER A 48 15.68 0.37 19.03
CA SER A 48 16.83 1.09 19.59
C SER A 48 17.79 1.63 18.53
N ASN A 49 17.92 0.92 17.40
CA ASN A 49 18.83 1.28 16.34
C ASN A 49 18.19 2.32 15.42
N VAL A 50 16.92 2.14 15.05
CA VAL A 50 16.17 3.07 14.19
C VAL A 50 16.19 4.49 14.73
N LYS A 51 15.98 4.67 16.04
CA LYS A 51 15.94 5.99 16.70
C LYS A 51 17.24 6.79 16.58
N ASN A 52 18.35 6.11 16.31
CA ASN A 52 19.67 6.73 16.19
C ASN A 52 20.08 7.01 14.74
N LEU A 53 19.26 6.62 13.75
CA LEU A 53 19.55 6.86 12.34
C LEU A 53 18.99 8.22 11.90
N PRO A 54 19.71 8.96 11.03
CA PRO A 54 19.14 10.13 10.38
C PRO A 54 17.97 9.69 9.49
N PHE A 55 16.79 10.26 9.74
CA PHE A 55 15.58 9.99 8.97
C PHE A 55 14.80 11.28 8.77
N SER A 56 15.25 12.11 7.82
CA SER A 56 14.57 13.34 7.40
C SER A 56 15.18 13.88 6.13
N THR A 57 14.39 14.51 5.26
CA THR A 57 14.92 15.24 4.09
C THR A 57 15.86 16.37 4.49
N SER A 58 15.64 17.00 5.65
CA SER A 58 16.52 18.03 6.21
C SER A 58 17.92 17.51 6.55
N LYS A 59 18.05 16.20 6.80
CA LYS A 59 19.32 15.49 7.10
C LYS A 59 19.88 14.73 5.91
N LYS A 60 19.51 15.12 4.68
CA LYS A 60 19.93 14.47 3.42
C LYS A 60 21.42 14.09 3.39
N ASN A 61 22.32 14.98 3.80
CA ASN A 61 23.76 14.71 3.75
C ASN A 61 24.20 13.60 4.74
N GLU A 62 23.62 13.57 5.94
CA GLU A 62 23.88 12.51 6.93
C GLU A 62 23.37 11.15 6.43
N VAL A 63 22.16 11.13 5.86
CA VAL A 63 21.55 9.93 5.26
C VAL A 63 22.43 9.40 4.13
N LYS A 64 22.87 10.27 3.21
CA LYS A 64 23.76 9.90 2.11
C LYS A 64 25.08 9.32 2.61
N LEU A 65 25.69 9.95 3.61
CA LEU A 65 26.94 9.49 4.18
C LEU A 65 26.79 8.11 4.84
N LEU A 66 25.73 7.93 5.63
CA LEU A 66 25.44 6.67 6.32
C LEU A 66 25.28 5.50 5.33
N PHE A 67 24.48 5.69 4.29
CA PHE A 67 24.22 4.64 3.30
C PHE A 67 25.22 4.63 2.14
N LYS A 68 26.22 5.51 2.15
CA LYS A 68 27.23 5.67 1.09
C LYS A 68 26.60 5.90 -0.29
N ALA A 69 25.52 6.68 -0.34
CA ALA A 69 24.83 7.02 -1.57
C ALA A 69 25.62 8.06 -2.38
N ALA A 70 26.01 7.68 -3.61
CA ALA A 70 26.72 8.58 -4.52
C ALA A 70 25.82 9.75 -4.96
N THR A 71 26.43 10.92 -5.18
CA THR A 71 25.69 12.12 -5.59
C THR A 71 24.99 11.94 -6.94
N ASN A 72 23.70 12.30 -7.00
CA ASN A 72 22.81 12.18 -8.15
C ASN A 72 22.64 10.73 -8.65
N SER A 73 22.85 9.74 -7.78
CA SER A 73 22.61 8.33 -8.11
C SER A 73 21.13 7.96 -7.96
N THR A 74 20.71 6.91 -8.66
CA THR A 74 19.37 6.30 -8.49
C THR A 74 19.11 5.95 -7.02
N PHE A 75 20.13 5.48 -6.30
CA PHE A 75 20.03 5.16 -4.89
C PHE A 75 19.83 6.40 -4.00
N GLU A 76 20.50 7.52 -4.27
CA GLU A 76 20.20 8.78 -3.58
C GLU A 76 18.77 9.23 -3.83
N ASN A 77 18.31 9.20 -5.08
CA ASN A 77 16.96 9.63 -5.42
C ASN A 77 15.90 8.76 -4.74
N MET A 78 16.10 7.44 -4.71
CA MET A 78 15.25 6.49 -3.98
C MET A 78 15.18 6.82 -2.47
N LEU A 79 16.32 7.09 -1.82
CA LEU A 79 16.34 7.49 -0.42
C LEU A 79 15.56 8.78 -0.18
N MET A 80 15.73 9.77 -1.06
CA MET A 80 15.07 11.05 -0.92
C MET A 80 13.56 10.96 -1.21
N LEU A 81 13.16 10.13 -2.17
CA LEU A 81 11.76 9.88 -2.49
C LEU A 81 11.03 9.31 -1.27
N SER A 82 11.52 8.20 -0.71
CA SER A 82 10.90 7.60 0.48
C SER A 82 10.87 8.56 1.66
N LEU A 83 11.94 9.34 1.91
CA LEU A 83 11.92 10.34 2.98
C LEU A 83 10.88 11.45 2.74
N THR A 84 10.75 11.89 1.49
CA THR A 84 9.78 12.93 1.10
C THR A 84 8.35 12.43 1.29
N GLU A 85 8.05 11.20 0.85
CA GLU A 85 6.73 10.57 1.03
C GLU A 85 6.39 10.38 2.51
N CYS A 86 7.37 9.99 3.32
CA CYS A 86 7.22 9.83 4.77
C CYS A 86 6.97 11.15 5.52
N GLU A 87 7.49 12.28 5.01
CA GLU A 87 7.33 13.61 5.60
C GLU A 87 6.15 14.39 5.00
N GLU A 88 5.58 13.92 3.89
CA GLU A 88 4.47 14.57 3.21
C GLU A 88 3.25 14.65 4.14
N THR A 89 2.58 15.80 4.14
CA THR A 89 1.28 15.96 4.81
C THR A 89 0.17 15.93 3.77
N VAL A 90 -0.71 14.94 3.86
CA VAL A 90 -1.87 14.81 2.95
C VAL A 90 -3.17 15.08 3.68
N LYS A 91 -4.00 15.92 3.05
CA LYS A 91 -5.26 16.35 3.62
C LYS A 91 -6.22 15.15 3.75
N GLY A 92 -6.81 14.99 4.94
CA GLY A 92 -7.78 13.92 5.20
C GLY A 92 -7.16 12.55 5.48
N GLU A 93 -5.83 12.47 5.59
CA GLU A 93 -5.09 11.26 5.90
C GLU A 93 -4.15 11.50 7.08
N VAL A 94 -3.96 10.49 7.93
CA VAL A 94 -2.86 10.45 8.89
C VAL A 94 -1.88 9.39 8.42
N ARG A 95 -0.63 9.76 8.18
CA ARG A 95 0.40 8.83 7.73
C ARG A 95 1.62 8.83 8.62
N LYS A 96 2.35 7.71 8.62
CA LYS A 96 3.56 7.52 9.39
C LYS A 96 4.40 6.41 8.78
N CYS A 97 5.68 6.71 8.51
CA CYS A 97 6.64 5.66 8.24
C CYS A 97 7.10 4.97 9.52
N VAL A 98 7.14 3.64 9.47
CA VAL A 98 7.52 2.76 10.58
C VAL A 98 8.60 1.78 10.14
N ALA A 99 9.61 1.61 10.96
CA ALA A 99 10.76 0.73 10.71
C ALA A 99 10.85 -0.42 11.73
N SER A 100 9.76 -0.66 12.46
CA SER A 100 9.59 -1.79 13.38
C SER A 100 8.12 -2.23 13.41
N ILE A 101 7.88 -3.48 13.77
CA ILE A 101 6.51 -4.03 13.92
C ILE A 101 5.82 -3.35 15.11
N GLU A 102 6.56 -3.06 16.17
CA GLU A 102 6.05 -2.39 17.36
C GLU A 102 5.52 -1.00 17.03
N ASP A 103 6.25 -0.22 16.23
CA ASP A 103 5.78 1.10 15.79
C ASP A 103 4.58 1.01 14.86
N MET A 104 4.51 -0.03 14.01
CA MET A 104 3.36 -0.31 13.16
C MET A 104 2.10 -0.60 13.99
N VAL A 105 2.20 -1.51 14.96
CA VAL A 105 1.10 -1.86 15.88
C VAL A 105 0.67 -0.66 16.71
N ASN A 106 1.62 0.13 17.22
CA ASN A 106 1.32 1.34 17.99
C ASN A 106 0.57 2.37 17.15
N PHE A 107 0.98 2.57 15.89
CA PHE A 107 0.27 3.46 14.97
C PHE A 107 -1.16 2.97 14.71
N ALA A 108 -1.34 1.69 14.38
CA ALA A 108 -2.66 1.09 14.18
C ALA A 108 -3.55 1.25 15.42
N ARG A 109 -3.02 1.00 16.63
CA ARG A 109 -3.77 1.18 17.88
C ARG A 109 -4.16 2.62 18.17
N THR A 110 -3.30 3.56 17.80
CA THR A 110 -3.58 5.00 17.98
C THR A 110 -4.77 5.43 17.11
N MET A 111 -4.88 4.87 15.91
CA MET A 111 -5.96 5.22 14.97
C MET A 111 -7.25 4.42 15.20
N LEU A 112 -7.15 3.14 15.58
CA LEU A 112 -8.28 2.19 15.56
C LEU A 112 -8.71 1.72 16.96
N GLY A 113 -7.98 2.09 18.01
CA GLY A 113 -8.23 1.62 19.37
C GLY A 113 -7.36 0.43 19.79
N LYS A 114 -7.58 -0.09 21.01
CA LYS A 114 -6.67 -1.08 21.61
C LYS A 114 -6.74 -2.46 20.96
N ASN A 115 -7.96 -2.89 20.60
CA ASN A 115 -8.22 -4.18 20.01
C ASN A 115 -8.23 -4.03 18.50
N ILE A 116 -7.27 -4.68 17.86
CA ILE A 116 -7.10 -4.62 16.41
C ILE A 116 -6.79 -6.02 15.90
N VAL A 117 -7.19 -6.29 14.67
CA VAL A 117 -6.80 -7.47 13.91
C VAL A 117 -6.11 -7.05 12.62
N VAL A 118 -5.22 -7.91 12.13
CA VAL A 118 -4.45 -7.68 10.91
C VAL A 118 -4.84 -8.67 9.82
N ALA A 119 -4.85 -8.21 8.58
CA ALA A 119 -5.01 -9.02 7.39
C ALA A 119 -3.92 -8.67 6.36
N THR A 120 -3.53 -9.65 5.56
CA THR A 120 -2.62 -9.50 4.43
C THR A 120 -3.06 -10.45 3.31
N THR A 121 -2.66 -10.15 2.07
CA THR A 121 -2.93 -11.02 0.91
C THR A 121 -2.10 -12.30 1.03
N ASN A 122 -2.74 -13.48 0.96
CA ASN A 122 -2.12 -14.76 1.32
C ASN A 122 -0.95 -15.16 0.41
N ASN A 123 -1.10 -14.98 -0.90
CA ASN A 123 -0.07 -15.28 -1.88
C ASN A 123 -0.24 -14.42 -3.13
N SER A 124 0.60 -14.59 -4.14
CA SER A 124 0.53 -13.82 -5.39
C SER A 124 -0.14 -14.55 -6.55
N GLN A 125 -0.69 -15.76 -6.37
CA GLN A 125 -1.34 -16.50 -7.45
C GLN A 125 -2.49 -15.68 -8.05
N GLY A 126 -2.57 -15.68 -9.37
CA GLY A 126 -3.51 -14.85 -10.13
C GLY A 126 -2.97 -13.48 -10.53
N TRP A 127 -1.79 -13.05 -10.07
CA TRP A 127 -1.15 -11.79 -10.50
C TRP A 127 -1.05 -11.70 -12.03
N LYS A 128 -1.31 -10.51 -12.59
CA LYS A 128 -1.36 -10.28 -14.06
C LYS A 128 -2.12 -11.36 -14.84
N ASN A 129 -3.17 -11.93 -14.26
CA ASN A 129 -4.12 -12.83 -14.91
C ASN A 129 -5.55 -12.36 -14.65
N ASP A 130 -6.47 -12.80 -15.50
CA ASP A 130 -7.88 -12.65 -15.20
C ASP A 130 -8.26 -13.66 -14.13
N VAL A 131 -8.98 -13.20 -13.10
CA VAL A 131 -9.42 -13.99 -11.97
C VAL A 131 -10.92 -13.87 -11.79
N LEU A 132 -11.53 -14.92 -11.25
CA LEU A 132 -12.92 -14.88 -10.81
C LEU A 132 -12.96 -14.47 -9.34
N ILE A 133 -13.72 -13.42 -9.05
CA ILE A 133 -14.04 -13.00 -7.70
C ILE A 133 -15.00 -14.03 -7.10
N GLY A 134 -14.56 -14.70 -6.03
CA GLY A 134 -15.37 -15.58 -5.21
C GLY A 134 -16.05 -14.80 -4.10
N GLN A 135 -16.15 -15.41 -2.92
CA GLN A 135 -16.79 -14.76 -1.77
C GLN A 135 -16.04 -13.46 -1.39
N VAL A 136 -16.82 -12.38 -1.18
CA VAL A 136 -16.32 -11.07 -0.72
C VAL A 136 -16.86 -10.81 0.68
N ASN A 137 -16.01 -10.96 1.70
CA ASN A 137 -16.36 -10.74 3.09
C ASN A 137 -15.78 -9.41 3.56
N VAL A 138 -16.56 -8.63 4.31
CA VAL A 138 -16.01 -7.48 5.03
C VAL A 138 -15.09 -8.03 6.13
N THR A 139 -13.87 -7.49 6.25
CA THR A 139 -12.89 -8.01 7.22
C THR A 139 -13.42 -7.90 8.65
N GLU A 140 -14.07 -6.77 8.98
CA GLU A 140 -14.81 -6.50 10.22
C GLU A 140 -15.87 -5.42 9.97
N ASN A 141 -16.93 -5.33 10.78
CA ASN A 141 -18.03 -4.37 10.59
C ASN A 141 -17.67 -2.89 10.87
N THR A 142 -16.38 -2.55 10.96
CA THR A 142 -15.89 -1.19 11.19
C THR A 142 -15.66 -0.44 9.87
N ILE A 143 -16.07 0.83 9.84
CA ILE A 143 -15.78 1.76 8.75
C ILE A 143 -14.59 2.60 9.19
N ASN A 144 -13.39 2.01 9.14
CA ASN A 144 -12.07 2.62 9.31
C ASN A 144 -11.01 1.51 9.28
N ASN A 145 -9.89 1.74 8.60
CA ASN A 145 -8.73 0.85 8.63
C ASN A 145 -7.41 1.62 8.52
N VAL A 146 -6.32 0.95 8.88
CA VAL A 146 -4.95 1.41 8.64
C VAL A 146 -4.32 0.46 7.64
N VAL A 147 -3.80 0.99 6.54
CA VAL A 147 -3.01 0.21 5.58
C VAL A 147 -1.54 0.58 5.73
N CYS A 148 -0.66 -0.39 5.66
CA CYS A 148 0.79 -0.21 5.68
C CYS A 148 1.39 -0.81 4.41
N HIS A 149 1.95 0.07 3.57
CA HIS A 149 2.61 -0.24 2.31
C HIS A 149 4.11 -0.36 2.52
N GLN A 150 4.75 -1.33 1.86
CA GLN A 150 6.19 -1.50 1.99
C GLN A 150 6.93 -0.45 1.17
N GLU A 151 7.81 0.30 1.82
CA GLU A 151 8.61 1.35 1.18
C GLU A 151 10.00 0.87 0.76
N LEU A 152 10.49 1.40 -0.35
CA LEU A 152 11.81 1.04 -0.87
C LEU A 152 12.94 1.80 -0.14
N TYR A 153 13.30 1.32 1.06
CA TYR A 153 14.37 1.89 1.89
C TYR A 153 15.48 0.86 2.21
N PRO A 154 16.70 1.23 2.66
CA PRO A 154 17.80 0.27 2.90
C PRO A 154 17.51 -0.79 3.96
N TYR A 155 16.61 -0.50 4.89
CA TYR A 155 16.04 -1.46 5.83
C TYR A 155 14.53 -1.58 5.62
N LEU A 156 13.91 -2.61 6.19
CA LEU A 156 12.47 -2.80 6.01
C LEU A 156 11.71 -1.66 6.68
N MET A 157 10.91 -0.98 5.88
CA MET A 157 10.14 0.18 6.29
C MET A 157 8.77 0.11 5.63
N TYR A 158 7.76 0.58 6.35
CA TYR A 158 6.42 0.69 5.84
C TYR A 158 5.92 2.13 5.97
N LEU A 159 5.28 2.64 4.93
CA LEU A 159 4.42 3.82 5.01
C LEU A 159 3.04 3.35 5.43
N CYS A 160 2.67 3.62 6.68
CA CYS A 160 1.33 3.35 7.18
C CYS A 160 0.47 4.60 7.01
N HIS A 161 -0.79 4.42 6.64
CA HIS A 161 -1.76 5.50 6.60
C HIS A 161 -3.15 5.08 7.07
N TYR A 162 -3.85 6.08 7.59
CA TYR A 162 -5.23 6.03 8.03
C TYR A 162 -6.03 7.05 7.23
N VAL A 163 -7.02 6.57 6.49
CA VAL A 163 -7.99 7.41 5.79
C VAL A 163 -9.37 7.10 6.38
N PRO A 164 -10.08 8.10 6.95
CA PRO A 164 -11.44 7.91 7.45
C PRO A 164 -12.38 7.39 6.36
N GLN A 165 -13.49 6.78 6.77
CA GLN A 165 -14.51 6.28 5.84
C GLN A 165 -13.94 5.25 4.84
N SER A 166 -13.12 4.34 5.34
CA SER A 166 -12.51 3.26 4.57
C SER A 166 -13.02 1.89 5.03
N ARG A 167 -13.22 0.96 4.09
CA ARG A 167 -13.67 -0.41 4.37
C ARG A 167 -12.72 -1.44 3.80
N ALA A 168 -12.46 -2.49 4.57
CA ALA A 168 -11.60 -3.59 4.18
C ALA A 168 -12.41 -4.81 3.78
N TYR A 169 -11.94 -5.52 2.75
CA TYR A 169 -12.55 -6.72 2.23
C TYR A 169 -11.51 -7.84 2.13
N ARG A 170 -11.94 -9.02 2.53
CA ARG A 170 -11.27 -10.29 2.31
C ARG A 170 -11.96 -11.00 1.17
N VAL A 171 -11.22 -11.33 0.13
CA VAL A 171 -11.77 -11.76 -1.15
C VAL A 171 -11.17 -13.10 -1.56
N GLU A 172 -12.01 -14.08 -1.82
CA GLU A 172 -11.57 -15.30 -2.47
C GLU A 172 -11.28 -15.01 -3.95
N ILE A 173 -10.12 -15.45 -4.41
CA ILE A 173 -9.68 -15.29 -5.79
C ILE A 173 -9.58 -16.68 -6.39
N SER A 174 -10.35 -16.93 -7.44
CA SER A 174 -10.47 -18.22 -8.09
C SER A 174 -10.01 -18.18 -9.54
N HIS A 175 -9.54 -19.31 -10.04
CA HIS A 175 -9.21 -19.44 -11.46
C HIS A 175 -10.51 -19.42 -12.31
N PRO A 176 -10.63 -18.58 -13.37
CA PRO A 176 -11.91 -18.34 -14.05
C PRO A 176 -12.60 -19.58 -14.63
N ARG A 177 -11.83 -20.53 -15.15
CA ARG A 177 -12.34 -21.77 -15.78
C ARG A 177 -12.63 -22.88 -14.79
N THR A 178 -11.64 -23.26 -13.98
CA THR A 178 -11.74 -24.39 -13.04
C THR A 178 -12.51 -24.05 -11.77
N LYS A 179 -12.75 -22.76 -11.49
CA LYS A 179 -13.40 -22.26 -10.26
C LYS A 179 -12.66 -22.62 -8.96
N LYS A 180 -11.45 -23.16 -9.06
CA LYS A 180 -10.61 -23.46 -7.91
C LYS A 180 -10.12 -22.17 -7.26
N ILE A 181 -10.27 -22.05 -5.95
CA ILE A 181 -9.66 -20.98 -5.15
C ILE A 181 -8.14 -21.11 -5.23
N ILE A 182 -7.47 -20.05 -5.68
CA ILE A 182 -6.01 -19.99 -5.84
C ILE A 182 -5.38 -19.02 -4.84
N ASN A 183 -6.13 -18.03 -4.38
CA ASN A 183 -5.63 -17.00 -3.49
C ASN A 183 -6.76 -16.42 -2.64
N GLN A 184 -6.38 -15.71 -1.58
CA GLN A 184 -7.24 -14.90 -0.75
C GLN A 184 -6.61 -13.51 -0.68
N GLY A 185 -7.20 -12.56 -1.37
CA GLY A 185 -6.73 -11.19 -1.46
C GLY A 185 -7.35 -10.30 -0.40
N ILE A 186 -6.64 -9.23 -0.03
CA ILE A 186 -7.17 -8.14 0.76
C ILE A 186 -7.32 -6.91 -0.13
N ALA A 187 -8.48 -6.25 -0.03
CA ALA A 187 -8.74 -4.99 -0.69
C ALA A 187 -9.18 -3.94 0.33
N ALA A 188 -8.74 -2.70 0.15
CA ALA A 188 -9.25 -1.54 0.86
C ALA A 188 -10.07 -0.68 -0.10
N CYS A 189 -11.18 -0.12 0.37
CA CYS A 189 -12.00 0.84 -0.37
C CYS A 189 -12.16 2.12 0.44
N HIS A 190 -11.84 3.25 -0.16
CA HIS A 190 -12.11 4.58 0.37
C HIS A 190 -13.48 5.04 -0.11
N LEU A 191 -14.41 5.19 0.82
CA LEU A 191 -15.82 5.51 0.55
C LEU A 191 -16.06 7.01 0.34
N ASP A 192 -15.16 7.84 0.88
CA ASP A 192 -15.13 9.28 0.67
C ASP A 192 -13.76 9.72 0.16
N THR A 193 -13.75 10.21 -1.07
CA THR A 193 -12.55 10.70 -1.76
C THR A 193 -12.50 12.22 -1.84
N SER A 194 -13.38 12.94 -1.14
CA SER A 194 -13.55 14.40 -1.26
C SER A 194 -12.30 15.22 -0.94
N ASN A 195 -11.45 14.72 -0.03
CA ASN A 195 -10.18 15.36 0.33
C ASN A 195 -9.00 14.91 -0.53
N TRP A 196 -9.20 13.99 -1.48
CA TRP A 196 -8.12 13.47 -2.32
C TRP A 196 -7.64 14.53 -3.30
N ASN A 197 -6.35 14.49 -3.61
CA ASN A 197 -5.78 15.31 -4.68
C ASN A 197 -6.46 14.95 -6.01
N PRO A 198 -7.02 15.92 -6.77
CA PRO A 198 -7.57 15.66 -8.10
C PRO A 198 -6.57 15.00 -9.08
N GLU A 199 -5.27 15.23 -8.88
CA GLU A 199 -4.19 14.63 -9.66
C GLU A 199 -3.75 13.25 -9.17
N HIS A 200 -4.41 12.71 -8.14
CA HIS A 200 -4.12 11.37 -7.61
C HIS A 200 -4.24 10.31 -8.71
N LEU A 201 -3.30 9.37 -8.75
CA LEU A 201 -3.17 8.38 -9.82
C LEU A 201 -4.48 7.59 -10.06
N ALA A 202 -5.22 7.30 -9.00
CA ALA A 202 -6.50 6.60 -9.11
C ALA A 202 -7.52 7.31 -10.02
N PHE A 203 -7.58 8.65 -10.03
CA PHE A 203 -8.45 9.40 -10.94
C PHE A 203 -7.93 9.40 -12.38
N LYS A 204 -6.62 9.31 -12.57
CA LYS A 204 -6.01 9.16 -13.91
C LYS A 204 -6.33 7.79 -14.51
N VAL A 205 -6.34 6.74 -13.69
CA VAL A 205 -6.61 5.36 -14.12
C VAL A 205 -8.11 5.09 -14.29
N LEU A 206 -8.94 5.50 -13.33
CA LEU A 206 -10.39 5.23 -13.34
C LEU A 206 -11.21 6.30 -14.07
N GLY A 207 -10.59 7.42 -14.43
CA GLY A 207 -11.29 8.64 -14.82
C GLY A 207 -11.98 9.30 -13.62
N GLY A 208 -12.56 10.49 -13.82
CA GLY A 208 -13.35 11.19 -12.82
C GLY A 208 -12.56 12.10 -11.88
N SER A 209 -13.16 12.45 -10.74
CA SER A 209 -12.60 13.42 -9.79
C SER A 209 -13.06 13.15 -8.33
N PRO A 210 -12.44 13.80 -7.33
CA PRO A 210 -12.83 13.67 -5.93
C PRO A 210 -14.34 13.79 -5.68
N SER A 211 -14.85 12.99 -4.73
CA SER A 211 -16.27 12.93 -4.31
C SER A 211 -17.24 12.27 -5.30
N GLN A 212 -16.81 11.90 -6.51
CA GLN A 212 -17.71 11.29 -7.49
C GLN A 212 -18.02 9.82 -7.18
N PHE A 213 -17.08 9.11 -6.54
CA PHE A 213 -17.18 7.69 -6.26
C PHE A 213 -16.15 7.20 -5.24
N GLU A 214 -16.40 6.00 -4.75
CA GLU A 214 -15.46 5.20 -3.97
C GLU A 214 -14.32 4.64 -4.83
N ILE A 215 -13.13 4.56 -4.24
CA ILE A 215 -11.94 4.00 -4.88
C ILE A 215 -11.48 2.81 -4.04
N CYS A 216 -11.37 1.65 -4.68
CA CYS A 216 -10.81 0.46 -4.08
C CYS A 216 -9.42 0.17 -4.64
N HIS A 217 -8.60 -0.52 -3.86
CA HIS A 217 -7.36 -1.10 -4.35
C HIS A 217 -7.02 -2.41 -3.65
N TRP A 218 -6.24 -3.24 -4.35
CA TRP A 218 -5.67 -4.45 -3.79
C TRP A 218 -4.48 -4.12 -2.89
N LEU A 219 -4.26 -4.94 -1.87
CA LEU A 219 -3.01 -4.97 -1.13
C LEU A 219 -2.08 -6.02 -1.71
N MET A 220 -0.82 -5.66 -1.87
CA MET A 220 0.24 -6.58 -2.30
C MET A 220 0.55 -7.61 -1.20
N VAL A 221 1.24 -8.69 -1.58
CA VAL A 221 1.83 -9.60 -0.60
C VAL A 221 2.81 -8.82 0.29
N ASN A 222 2.81 -9.10 1.59
CA ASN A 222 3.59 -8.41 2.63
C ASN A 222 3.13 -6.98 2.98
N GLU A 223 2.02 -6.49 2.43
CA GLU A 223 1.34 -5.31 2.96
C GLU A 223 0.34 -5.69 4.05
N PHE A 224 0.08 -4.76 4.97
CA PHE A 224 -0.74 -5.04 6.15
C PHE A 224 -1.94 -4.11 6.22
N LEU A 225 -3.11 -4.69 6.44
CA LEU A 225 -4.33 -3.97 6.74
C LEU A 225 -4.75 -4.26 8.18
N TRP A 226 -4.95 -3.22 8.97
CA TRP A 226 -5.43 -3.30 10.34
C TRP A 226 -6.86 -2.75 10.43
N VAL A 227 -7.72 -3.44 11.18
CA VAL A 227 -9.07 -2.99 11.54
C VAL A 227 -9.25 -3.08 13.05
N GLY A 228 -10.04 -2.17 13.62
CA GLY A 228 -10.46 -2.25 15.01
C GLY A 228 -11.53 -3.31 15.20
N VAL A 229 -11.57 -3.93 16.39
CA VAL A 229 -12.60 -4.93 16.79
C VAL A 229 -13.21 -4.62 18.14
#